data_AF-A0A963EHB7-F1
#
_entry.id   AF-A0A963EHB7-F1
#
_cell.length_a   1.000
_cell.length_b   1.000
_cell.length_c   1.000
_cell.angle_alpha   90.00
_cell.angle_beta   90.00
_cell.angle_gamma   90.00
#
_symmetry.space_group_name_H-M   'P 1'
#
loop_
_entity.id
_entity.type
_entity.pdbx_description
1 polymer ?
#
loop_
_entity_poly.entity_id
_entity_poly.type
_entity_poly.pdbx_seq_one_letter_code
_entity_poly.pdbx_strand_id
1 'polypeptide(L)' 'MSEYQYFEFQAIDLPLSAADREALRALSTRARITATSFTNHYEWGDFKGDPTRLMETCCDLHLYLANWGSRQ' A
#
# COMPACT_ATOMS: atom_id res chain seq x y z
N MET A 1 -13.82 7.68 -18.28
CA MET A 1 -13.92 7.07 -16.93
C MET A 1 -12.64 7.44 -16.20
N SER A 2 -12.73 8.03 -15.02
CA SER A 2 -11.53 8.33 -14.21
C SER A 2 -10.91 7.02 -13.75
N GLU A 3 -9.59 6.90 -13.80
CA GLU A 3 -8.89 5.74 -13.24
C GLU A 3 -9.02 5.80 -11.71
N TYR A 4 -9.25 4.65 -11.07
CA TYR A 4 -9.24 4.58 -9.61
C TYR A 4 -8.61 3.27 -9.18
N GLN A 5 -7.54 3.39 -8.41
CA GLN A 5 -6.82 2.28 -7.81
C GLN A 5 -6.70 2.51 -6.31
N TYR A 6 -7.00 1.49 -5.52
CA TYR A 6 -6.88 1.49 -4.08
C TYR A 6 -5.96 0.34 -3.66
N PHE A 7 -4.94 0.68 -2.89
CA PHE A 7 -3.98 -0.26 -2.32
C PHE A 7 -4.04 -0.13 -0.80
N GLU A 8 -4.21 -1.25 -0.12
CA GLU A 8 -4.14 -1.33 1.32
C GLU A 8 -3.23 -2.48 1.73
N PHE A 9 -2.44 -2.23 2.77
CA PHE A 9 -1.56 -3.19 3.38
C PHE A 9 -1.73 -3.10 4.89
N GLN A 10 -1.76 -4.26 5.55
CA GLN A 10 -1.97 -4.37 7.00
C GLN A 10 -0.86 -5.22 7.59
N ALA A 11 -0.30 -4.75 8.71
CA ALA A 11 0.67 -5.44 9.53
C ALA A 11 -0.01 -5.75 10.87
N ILE A 12 -0.37 -7.03 11.05
CA ILE A 12 -1.16 -7.57 12.17
C ILE A 12 -0.21 -8.11 13.24
N ASP A 13 0.75 -8.95 12.85
CA ASP A 13 1.60 -9.67 13.80
C ASP A 13 2.78 -8.81 14.28
N LEU A 14 3.30 -7.96 13.40
CA LEU A 14 4.39 -7.04 13.72
C LEU A 14 4.03 -5.60 13.32
N PRO A 15 3.91 -4.65 14.26
CA PRO A 15 3.73 -3.25 13.91
C PRO A 15 4.91 -2.73 13.06
N LEU A 16 4.59 -1.91 12.06
CA LEU A 16 5.56 -1.26 11.19
C LEU A 16 6.53 -0.42 12.01
N SER A 17 7.82 -0.70 11.85
CA SER A 17 8.87 0.08 12.51
C SER A 17 8.94 1.50 11.93
N ALA A 18 9.66 2.39 12.61
CA ALA A 18 9.89 3.74 12.09
C ALA A 18 10.59 3.72 10.72
N ALA A 19 11.54 2.79 10.52
CA ALA A 19 12.24 2.61 9.26
C ALA A 19 11.32 2.10 8.14
N ASP A 20 10.43 1.14 8.44
CA ASP A 20 9.46 0.63 7.46
C ASP A 20 8.51 1.73 7.01
N ARG A 21 8.00 2.52 7.96
CA ARG A 21 7.14 3.66 7.67
C ARG A 21 7.84 4.71 6.82
N GLU A 22 9.13 4.95 7.03
CA GLU A 22 9.93 5.88 6.23
C GLU A 22 10.15 5.37 4.81
N ALA A 23 10.47 4.08 4.65
CA ALA A 23 10.56 3.43 3.35
C ALA A 23 9.22 3.50 2.58
N LEU A 24 8.10 3.21 3.24
CA LEU A 24 6.76 3.35 2.70
C LEU A 24 6.43 4.79 2.30
N ARG A 25 6.90 5.78 3.09
CA ARG A 25 6.72 7.20 2.79
C ARG A 25 7.50 7.65 1.54
N ALA A 26 8.64 7.03 1.27
CA ALA A 26 9.40 7.26 0.04
C ALA A 26 8.70 6.69 -1.20
N LEU A 27 7.94 5.60 -1.07
CA LEU A 27 7.16 5.00 -2.15
C LEU A 27 5.91 5.81 -2.51
N SER A 28 5.23 6.38 -1.50
CA SER A 28 4.04 7.22 -1.73
C SER A 28 3.95 8.36 -0.73
N THR A 29 3.92 9.57 -1.27
CA THR A 29 3.73 10.81 -0.52
C THR A 29 2.27 11.01 -0.10
N ARG A 30 1.32 10.45 -0.86
CA ARG A 30 -0.12 10.55 -0.61
C ARG A 30 -0.68 9.43 0.26
N ALA A 31 0.12 8.39 0.50
CA ALA A 31 -0.32 7.28 1.33
C ALA A 31 -0.56 7.71 2.78
N ARG A 32 -1.61 7.14 3.36
CA ARG A 32 -1.85 7.17 4.79
C ARG A 32 -1.09 6.01 5.42
N ILE A 33 -0.19 6.32 6.34
CA ILE A 33 0.68 5.35 6.99
C ILE A 33 0.42 5.41 8.49
N THR A 34 0.16 4.27 9.10
CA THR A 34 0.00 4.10 10.55
C THR A 34 1.01 3.07 11.07
N ALA A 35 0.94 2.74 12.35
CA ALA A 35 1.81 1.70 12.91
C ALA A 35 1.43 0.29 12.42
N THR A 36 0.23 0.09 11.87
CA THR A 36 -0.25 -1.24 11.46
C THR A 36 -0.85 -1.24 10.06
N SER A 37 -0.88 -0.10 9.37
CA SER A 37 -1.48 -0.01 8.05
C SER A 37 -0.78 0.97 7.12
N PHE A 38 -0.84 0.65 5.84
CA PHE A 38 -0.42 1.52 4.76
C PHE A 38 -1.51 1.51 3.68
N THR A 39 -2.11 2.66 3.43
CA THR A 39 -3.22 2.82 2.48
C THR A 39 -2.88 3.89 1.47
N ASN A 40 -3.14 3.61 0.20
CA ASN A 40 -2.84 4.50 -0.90
C ASN A 40 -3.96 4.46 -1.94
N HIS A 41 -4.29 5.59 -2.52
CA HIS A 41 -5.26 5.68 -3.61
C HIS A 41 -4.67 6.52 -4.74
N TYR A 42 -4.91 6.06 -5.97
CA TYR A 42 -4.49 6.73 -7.19
C TYR A 42 -5.71 6.99 -8.05
N GLU A 43 -5.79 8.21 -8.57
CA GLU A 43 -6.78 8.62 -9.55
C GLU A 43 -6.20 8.63 -10.98
N TRP A 44 -4.87 8.56 -11.10
CA TRP A 44 -4.12 8.58 -12.36
C TRP A 44 -2.73 7.93 -12.15
N GLY A 45 -2.31 7.06 -13.07
CA GLY A 45 -1.02 6.39 -13.03
C GLY A 45 -0.97 5.18 -12.09
N ASP A 46 0.22 4.58 -11.95
CA ASP A 46 0.42 3.32 -11.25
C ASP A 46 1.18 3.45 -9.92
N PHE A 47 0.91 2.48 -9.04
CA PHE A 47 1.67 2.29 -7.82
C PHE A 47 3.12 1.97 -8.14
N LYS A 48 4.05 2.78 -7.62
CA LYS A 48 5.50 2.63 -7.87
C LYS A 48 6.19 1.61 -6.95
N GLY A 49 5.47 1.08 -5.96
CA GLY A 49 5.98 0.03 -5.08
C GLY A 49 5.73 -1.36 -5.66
N ASP A 50 6.43 -2.35 -5.14
CA ASP A 50 6.16 -3.76 -5.40
C ASP A 50 5.33 -4.32 -4.24
N PRO A 51 4.04 -4.65 -4.45
CA PRO A 51 3.19 -5.21 -3.41
C PRO A 51 3.75 -6.49 -2.81
N THR A 52 4.44 -7.31 -3.62
CA THR A 52 5.03 -8.59 -3.19
C THR A 52 6.14 -8.35 -2.19
N ARG A 53 7.01 -7.37 -2.44
CA ARG A 53 8.06 -7.01 -1.48
C ARG A 53 7.48 -6.47 -0.18
N LEU A 54 6.44 -5.64 -0.25
CA LEU A 54 5.81 -5.12 0.97
C LEU A 54 5.21 -6.25 1.82
N MET A 55 4.61 -7.24 1.15
CA MET A 55 4.11 -8.46 1.76
C MET A 55 5.21 -9.34 2.37
N GLU A 56 6.38 -9.44 1.73
CA GLU A 56 7.50 -10.22 2.27
C GLU A 56 8.18 -9.54 3.46
N THR A 57 8.20 -8.22 3.49
CA THR A 57 9.08 -7.48 4.42
C THR A 57 8.36 -7.08 5.71
N CYS A 58 7.11 -6.63 5.62
CA CYS A 58 6.50 -5.92 6.74
C CYS A 58 4.97 -5.96 6.82
N CYS A 59 4.28 -6.59 5.86
CA CYS A 59 2.82 -6.65 5.84
C CYS A 59 2.34 -8.09 5.85
N ASP A 60 1.23 -8.36 6.53
CA ASP A 60 0.61 -9.68 6.62
C ASP A 60 -0.58 -9.83 5.65
N LEU A 61 -1.23 -8.71 5.29
CA LEU A 61 -2.26 -8.67 4.26
C LEU A 61 -2.04 -7.53 3.27
N HIS A 62 -2.50 -7.77 2.05
CA HIS A 62 -2.62 -6.79 0.98
C HIS A 62 -4.02 -6.87 0.35
N LEU A 63 -4.58 -5.73 0.01
CA LEU A 63 -5.78 -5.58 -0.81
C LEU A 63 -5.48 -4.63 -1.95
N TYR A 64 -5.77 -5.06 -3.17
CA TYR A 64 -5.79 -4.20 -4.36
C TYR A 64 -7.19 -4.16 -4.97
N LEU A 65 -7.66 -2.95 -5.26
CA LEU A 65 -8.94 -2.73 -5.92
C LEU A 65 -8.80 -1.66 -7.01
N ALA A 66 -9.14 -2.02 -8.24
CA ALA A 66 -9.27 -1.07 -9.34
C ALA A 66 -10.70 -1.00 -9.86
N ASN A 67 -11.13 0.20 -10.28
CA ASN A 67 -12.49 0.40 -10.79
C ASN A 67 -12.75 -0.24 -12.17
N TRP A 68 -11.71 -0.68 -12.87
CA TRP A 68 -11.83 -1.48 -14.11
C TRP A 68 -11.86 -2.99 -13.85
N GLY A 69 -11.99 -3.43 -12.59
CA GLY A 69 -12.28 -4.83 -12.23
C GLY A 69 -11.07 -5.64 -11.76
N SER A 70 -9.84 -5.09 -11.79
CA SER A 70 -8.68 -5.76 -11.20
C SER A 70 -8.78 -5.77 -9.67
N ARG A 71 -8.58 -6.95 -9.07
CA ARG A 71 -8.63 -7.19 -7.63
C ARG A 71 -7.63 -8.26 -7.24
N GLN A 72 -6.89 -8.05 -6.15
CA GLN A 72 -5.95 -9.01 -5.57
C GLN A 72 -6.03 -9.00 -4.05
#